data_AF-A0A329ZEX6-F1
#
_entry.id   AF-A0A329ZEX6-F1
#
_cell.length_a   1.000
_cell.length_b   1.000
_cell.length_c   1.000
_cell.angle_alpha   90.00
_cell.angle_beta   90.00
_cell.angle_gamma   90.00
#
_symmetry.space_group_name_H-M   'P 1'
#
loop_
_entity.id
_entity.type
_entity.pdbx_description
1 polymer ?
#
loop_
_entity_poly.entity_id
_entity_poly.type
_entity_poly.pdbx_seq_one_letter_code
_entity_poly.pdbx_strand_id
1 'polypeptide(L)'
;MNTKAPINRISAITALLLGVCASSAAGEHNNPSWQVAVDGGNLSVSNTKHGSDPGITTIIANNGGSKNNLSGRIETSNPPNNNTLSSLLIENGTSIKGNNGLIVIGKDSQNQNYTIPTITNQGTLTSEGQSTVFITGQGNKTITNFTNIGTIKNTKKGDNSNENSAIRFNKDNNKQSTYSITNFSNSGLIESDKRTIVLYNTTIENFTNDGTIHSNGHNAMDMKNSTIKTFINKGLITKRKSNSDFTKGLGLSSNANIETLINNGTILAEEGNWDSSGIELQDFIDPGEISIKTLENTGLIKARNAAVHVGPIKGENNKNTITLLKNSGTLMSQKSAIELDNNSDVGENAISSIMTLQNSGVIQGHNNGVTVFFGCTIEQCHGDGKSSIDIIENTGTIIGETGVGINIKIDKDHNDTQSFKGIKPTSMTIGQIKVDGLVQGKQAGILNQGQLGSKEGEEAIIVGTNGRIQGGFKNDKDGILQGDITNNGKSELALDNKGKVSNNTVITNSNSSNGGSIKILDWKVENQSNGGGQQIKTVQFKGEGITVEKLTINAQNADVTQVANAFTTDDNANKANIFAHTQIESTDQSVKFTGDMLRGLVANIDGSKTAAAALNRTLITTATARATFLD
;
A
#
# COMPACT_ATOMS: atom_id res chain seq x y z
N MET A 1 -71.31 -84.92 14.50
CA MET A 1 -72.08 -83.84 15.16
C MET A 1 -71.35 -82.53 14.82
N ASN A 2 -71.88 -81.68 13.93
CA ASN A 2 -72.85 -80.60 14.23
C ASN A 2 -72.44 -79.77 15.46
N THR A 3 -72.14 -78.47 15.41
CA THR A 3 -71.94 -77.48 14.31
C THR A 3 -70.81 -76.50 14.75
N LYS A 4 -70.34 -75.46 14.04
CA LYS A 4 -70.77 -74.72 12.82
C LYS A 4 -69.54 -74.06 12.15
N ALA A 5 -69.75 -73.32 11.06
CA ALA A 5 -68.77 -72.42 10.38
C ALA A 5 -69.54 -71.17 9.85
N PRO A 6 -69.02 -70.24 9.00
CA PRO A 6 -67.67 -70.11 8.38
C PRO A 6 -67.13 -68.64 8.24
N ILE A 7 -66.10 -68.47 7.38
CA ILE A 7 -65.76 -67.32 6.47
C ILE A 7 -64.55 -66.41 6.80
N ASN A 8 -63.50 -66.62 5.99
CA ASN A 8 -62.49 -65.71 5.40
C ASN A 8 -62.56 -64.19 5.64
N ARG A 9 -61.38 -63.54 5.78
CA ARG A 9 -60.81 -62.69 4.69
C ARG A 9 -59.36 -62.23 4.93
N ILE A 10 -58.66 -62.03 3.81
CA ILE A 10 -57.35 -61.38 3.67
C ILE A 10 -57.49 -59.87 3.87
N SER A 11 -56.56 -59.21 4.57
CA SER A 11 -56.16 -57.82 4.28
C SER A 11 -54.81 -57.47 4.91
N ALA A 12 -54.19 -56.40 4.43
CA ALA A 12 -52.81 -56.00 4.73
C ALA A 12 -52.59 -55.48 6.16
N ILE A 13 -51.37 -55.68 6.67
CA ILE A 13 -50.84 -54.95 7.83
C ILE A 13 -50.49 -53.53 7.38
N THR A 14 -51.45 -52.61 7.49
CA THR A 14 -51.17 -51.17 7.47
C THR A 14 -50.77 -50.76 8.87
N ALA A 15 -49.46 -50.61 9.12
CA ALA A 15 -48.96 -50.10 10.39
C ALA A 15 -49.40 -48.63 10.56
N LEU A 16 -50.36 -48.41 11.46
CA LEU A 16 -50.86 -47.09 11.81
C LEU A 16 -49.77 -46.34 12.61
N LEU A 17 -48.93 -45.55 11.92
CA LEU A 17 -48.09 -44.57 12.62
C LEU A 17 -49.01 -43.49 13.20
N LEU A 18 -49.39 -43.68 14.47
CA LEU A 18 -49.96 -42.63 15.30
C LEU A 18 -48.89 -41.55 15.51
N GLY A 19 -48.93 -40.54 14.65
CA GLY A 19 -48.15 -39.32 14.82
C GLY A 19 -48.62 -38.57 16.07
N VAL A 20 -47.96 -38.83 17.20
CA VAL A 20 -48.10 -38.00 18.40
C VAL A 20 -47.39 -36.69 18.12
N CYS A 21 -48.16 -35.69 17.70
CA CYS A 21 -47.73 -34.29 17.65
C CYS A 21 -47.52 -33.76 19.08
N ALA A 22 -46.41 -34.14 19.70
CA ALA A 22 -45.94 -33.52 20.92
C ALA A 22 -45.37 -32.13 20.60
N SER A 23 -46.26 -31.12 20.58
CA SER A 23 -45.85 -29.72 20.68
C SER A 23 -45.16 -29.54 22.05
N SER A 24 -43.83 -29.58 22.07
CA SER A 24 -43.06 -29.31 23.29
C SER A 24 -43.28 -27.86 23.70
N ALA A 25 -44.12 -27.65 24.70
CA ALA A 25 -44.23 -26.37 25.38
C ALA A 25 -42.84 -25.91 25.85
N ALA A 26 -42.60 -24.60 25.85
CA ALA A 26 -41.39 -24.02 26.39
C ALA A 26 -41.33 -24.27 27.91
N GLY A 27 -40.64 -25.34 28.30
CA GLY A 27 -40.25 -25.56 29.69
C GLY A 27 -39.14 -24.58 30.06
N GLU A 28 -39.40 -23.73 31.05
CA GLU A 28 -38.40 -22.82 31.63
C GLU A 28 -37.30 -23.61 32.36
N HIS A 29 -36.36 -24.18 31.60
CA HIS A 29 -35.04 -24.49 32.13
C HIS A 29 -34.29 -23.17 32.32
N ASN A 30 -34.47 -22.57 33.49
CA ASN A 30 -33.73 -21.37 33.88
C ASN A 30 -32.21 -21.63 33.81
N ASN A 31 -31.51 -20.78 33.07
CA ASN A 31 -30.04 -20.65 32.96
C ASN A 31 -29.27 -21.37 31.80
N PRO A 32 -29.72 -21.37 30.53
CA PRO A 32 -28.81 -21.32 29.38
C PRO A 32 -28.31 -19.88 29.17
N SER A 33 -27.00 -19.71 28.97
CA SER A 33 -26.36 -18.39 28.75
C SER A 33 -26.77 -17.72 27.42
N TRP A 34 -27.35 -18.51 26.53
CA TRP A 34 -27.83 -18.13 25.21
C TRP A 34 -29.31 -18.46 25.10
N GLN A 35 -30.12 -17.48 24.73
CA GLN A 35 -31.49 -17.70 24.25
C GLN A 35 -31.46 -17.95 22.75
N VAL A 36 -32.23 -18.92 22.28
CA VAL A 36 -32.40 -19.16 20.84
C VAL A 36 -33.89 -19.05 20.51
N ALA A 37 -34.26 -17.95 19.86
CA ALA A 37 -35.60 -17.77 19.31
C ALA A 37 -35.68 -18.46 17.95
N VAL A 38 -36.75 -19.21 17.69
CA VAL A 38 -36.93 -19.98 16.45
C VAL A 38 -38.36 -19.76 15.94
N ASP A 39 -38.48 -19.36 14.67
CA ASP A 39 -39.75 -19.32 13.94
C ASP A 39 -39.82 -20.52 13.00
N GLY A 40 -40.75 -21.45 13.30
CA GLY A 40 -41.18 -22.47 12.33
C GLY A 40 -40.24 -23.65 12.07
N GLY A 41 -39.57 -24.24 13.08
CA GLY A 41 -38.94 -25.55 12.92
C GLY A 41 -38.22 -26.13 14.15
N ASN A 42 -37.90 -27.42 14.09
CA ASN A 42 -37.29 -28.19 15.18
C ASN A 42 -35.77 -27.95 15.29
N LEU A 43 -35.38 -26.84 15.91
CA LEU A 43 -34.00 -26.62 16.34
C LEU A 43 -33.76 -27.33 17.69
N SER A 44 -32.74 -28.16 17.78
CA SER A 44 -32.28 -28.69 19.07
C SER A 44 -31.10 -27.86 19.59
N VAL A 45 -31.26 -27.34 20.81
CA VAL A 45 -30.22 -26.67 21.57
C VAL A 45 -29.89 -27.55 22.76
N SER A 46 -28.63 -27.95 22.91
CA SER A 46 -28.14 -28.70 24.06
C SER A 46 -27.05 -27.90 24.77
N ASN A 47 -27.03 -27.96 26.11
CA ASN A 47 -26.02 -27.27 26.92
C ASN A 47 -25.31 -28.28 27.82
N THR A 48 -24.01 -28.49 27.61
CA THR A 48 -23.18 -29.42 28.39
C THR A 48 -22.58 -28.76 29.63
N LYS A 49 -23.41 -28.14 30.46
CA LYS A 49 -22.95 -27.57 31.73
C LYS A 49 -22.85 -28.65 32.82
N HIS A 50 -21.62 -29.05 33.15
CA HIS A 50 -21.32 -29.85 34.33
C HIS A 50 -20.76 -28.95 35.46
N GLY A 51 -21.52 -28.79 36.55
CA GLY A 51 -21.05 -28.10 37.75
C GLY A 51 -20.68 -26.61 37.54
N SER A 52 -19.50 -26.23 38.05
CA SER A 52 -18.96 -24.86 38.03
C SER A 52 -18.29 -24.46 36.71
N ASP A 53 -18.05 -25.41 35.80
CA ASP A 53 -17.29 -25.16 34.59
C ASP A 53 -18.12 -24.42 33.52
N PRO A 54 -17.47 -23.61 32.65
CA PRO A 54 -18.14 -22.99 31.51
C PRO A 54 -18.52 -24.06 30.49
N GLY A 55 -19.79 -24.46 30.49
CA GLY A 55 -20.34 -25.44 29.55
C GLY A 55 -20.28 -25.00 28.08
N ILE A 56 -20.68 -25.90 27.17
CA ILE A 56 -20.81 -25.61 25.75
C ILE A 56 -22.30 -25.65 25.38
N THR A 57 -22.80 -24.58 24.78
CA THR A 57 -24.09 -24.53 24.10
C THR A 57 -23.88 -24.98 22.65
N THR A 58 -24.37 -26.18 22.32
CA THR A 58 -24.33 -26.74 20.97
C THR A 58 -25.70 -26.57 20.31
N ILE A 59 -25.70 -26.11 19.06
CA ILE A 59 -26.90 -25.88 18.26
C ILE A 59 -26.86 -26.79 17.03
N ILE A 60 -27.90 -27.60 16.90
CA ILE A 60 -28.06 -28.59 15.83
C ILE A 60 -29.43 -28.40 15.17
N ALA A 61 -29.46 -28.26 13.85
CA ALA A 61 -30.68 -28.33 13.06
C ALA A 61 -31.04 -29.79 12.72
N ASN A 62 -32.07 -30.34 13.36
CA ASN A 62 -32.53 -31.70 13.08
C ASN A 62 -33.36 -31.75 11.79
N ASN A 63 -32.65 -31.81 10.66
CA ASN A 63 -33.26 -31.87 9.33
C ASN A 63 -33.81 -33.27 9.01
N GLY A 64 -35.06 -33.51 9.39
CA GLY A 64 -35.87 -34.66 8.95
C GLY A 64 -36.21 -34.60 7.45
N GLY A 65 -35.23 -34.90 6.59
CA GLY A 65 -35.45 -35.33 5.20
C GLY A 65 -35.98 -34.31 4.19
N SER A 66 -36.23 -33.04 4.54
CA SER A 66 -36.66 -32.02 3.59
C SER A 66 -35.92 -30.69 3.76
N LYS A 67 -35.33 -30.22 2.66
CA LYS A 67 -34.72 -28.89 2.56
C LYS A 67 -35.79 -27.81 2.75
N ASN A 68 -35.83 -27.15 3.90
CA ASN A 68 -36.48 -25.84 4.05
C ASN A 68 -35.84 -25.07 5.21
N ASN A 69 -35.85 -23.74 5.09
CA ASN A 69 -35.03 -22.84 5.92
C ASN A 69 -35.56 -22.75 7.36
N LEU A 70 -34.75 -23.06 8.36
CA LEU A 70 -35.01 -22.68 9.76
C LEU A 70 -34.85 -21.17 9.90
N SER A 71 -35.88 -20.48 10.41
CA SER A 71 -35.76 -19.08 10.80
C SER A 71 -35.44 -18.99 12.29
N GLY A 72 -34.37 -18.29 12.68
CA GLY A 72 -34.01 -18.21 14.09
C GLY A 72 -32.96 -17.16 14.43
N ARG A 73 -32.76 -16.93 15.73
CA ARG A 73 -31.83 -15.93 16.27
C ARG A 73 -31.27 -16.38 17.61
N ILE A 74 -29.96 -16.34 17.74
CA ILE A 74 -29.17 -16.70 18.91
C ILE A 74 -28.75 -15.39 19.60
N GLU A 75 -29.24 -15.18 20.82
CA GLU A 75 -29.04 -13.96 21.62
C GLU A 75 -28.42 -14.29 22.97
N THR A 76 -27.45 -13.48 23.40
CA THR A 76 -27.01 -13.47 24.80
C THR A 76 -28.06 -12.74 25.65
N SER A 77 -28.66 -13.41 26.64
CA SER A 77 -29.72 -12.81 27.47
C SER A 77 -29.29 -12.58 28.92
N ASN A 78 -29.16 -11.31 29.30
CA ASN A 78 -29.14 -10.76 30.67
C ASN A 78 -28.76 -11.74 31.81
N PRO A 79 -27.50 -12.19 31.89
CA PRO A 79 -27.05 -13.08 32.95
C PRO A 79 -26.82 -12.27 34.25
N PRO A 80 -27.25 -12.74 35.43
CA PRO A 80 -27.20 -11.95 36.66
C PRO A 80 -25.76 -11.75 37.16
N ASN A 81 -25.28 -10.50 37.11
CA ASN A 81 -24.01 -10.00 37.68
C ASN A 81 -22.70 -10.65 37.15
N ASN A 82 -22.03 -9.95 36.21
CA ASN A 82 -20.61 -10.14 35.83
C ASN A 82 -20.25 -11.57 35.34
N ASN A 83 -20.68 -11.92 34.12
CA ASN A 83 -20.77 -13.32 33.68
C ASN A 83 -19.91 -13.69 32.47
N THR A 84 -19.12 -14.75 32.63
CA THR A 84 -18.59 -15.55 31.53
C THR A 84 -19.70 -16.45 30.97
N LEU A 85 -19.97 -16.36 29.67
CA LEU A 85 -20.97 -17.18 28.99
C LEU A 85 -20.40 -18.57 28.62
N SER A 86 -21.29 -19.52 28.34
CA SER A 86 -20.92 -20.79 27.70
C SER A 86 -20.38 -20.57 26.28
N SER A 87 -19.50 -21.48 25.84
CA SER A 87 -19.05 -21.50 24.45
C SER A 87 -20.20 -21.84 23.51
N LEU A 88 -20.18 -21.33 22.28
CA LEU A 88 -21.20 -21.58 21.24
C LEU A 88 -20.61 -22.46 20.13
N LEU A 89 -21.27 -23.59 19.83
CA LEU A 89 -20.97 -24.44 18.68
C LEU A 89 -22.20 -24.55 17.77
N ILE A 90 -22.02 -24.23 16.49
CA ILE A 90 -23.00 -24.52 15.42
C ILE A 90 -22.41 -25.64 14.58
N GLU A 91 -23.03 -26.82 14.63
CA GLU A 91 -22.48 -28.04 14.02
C GLU A 91 -22.57 -28.05 12.48
N ASN A 92 -21.70 -28.84 11.85
CA ASN A 92 -21.75 -29.10 10.41
C ASN A 92 -23.14 -29.64 9.99
N GLY A 93 -23.60 -29.25 8.81
CA GLY A 93 -24.94 -29.57 8.31
C GLY A 93 -26.07 -28.70 8.90
N THR A 94 -25.82 -27.93 9.95
CA THR A 94 -26.77 -26.93 10.45
C THR A 94 -26.91 -25.78 9.47
N SER A 95 -28.14 -25.39 9.13
CA SER A 95 -28.44 -24.26 8.23
C SER A 95 -29.50 -23.37 8.87
N ILE A 96 -29.12 -22.16 9.22
CA ILE A 96 -29.98 -21.16 9.87
C ILE A 96 -30.10 -19.95 8.93
N LYS A 97 -31.33 -19.55 8.64
CA LYS A 97 -31.66 -18.33 7.91
C LYS A 97 -32.37 -17.34 8.84
N GLY A 98 -32.42 -16.06 8.48
CA GLY A 98 -33.29 -15.11 9.19
C GLY A 98 -33.20 -13.67 8.70
N ASN A 99 -34.21 -12.88 9.01
CA ASN A 99 -34.23 -11.46 8.64
C ASN A 99 -33.45 -10.59 9.65
N ASN A 100 -33.30 -11.03 10.89
CA ASN A 100 -32.53 -10.34 11.93
C ASN A 100 -31.10 -10.91 12.04
N GLY A 101 -30.24 -10.32 12.87
CA GLY A 101 -28.90 -10.86 13.10
C GLY A 101 -28.99 -12.22 13.78
N LEU A 102 -28.26 -13.22 13.28
CA LEU A 102 -28.41 -14.61 13.69
C LEU A 102 -27.62 -14.94 14.96
N ILE A 103 -26.45 -14.33 15.14
CA ILE A 103 -25.71 -14.32 16.42
C ILE A 103 -25.66 -12.87 16.86
N VAL A 104 -26.29 -12.53 17.99
CA VAL A 104 -26.26 -11.17 18.54
C VAL A 104 -25.78 -11.16 19.99
N ILE A 105 -24.75 -10.34 20.24
CA ILE A 105 -24.08 -10.20 21.53
C ILE A 105 -24.27 -8.76 22.01
N GLY A 106 -24.77 -8.57 23.23
CA GLY A 106 -24.97 -7.25 23.85
C GLY A 106 -26.11 -6.42 23.25
N LYS A 107 -27.31 -6.97 23.10
CA LYS A 107 -28.48 -6.20 22.60
C LYS A 107 -28.97 -5.15 23.62
N ASP A 108 -28.64 -5.32 24.89
CA ASP A 108 -29.14 -4.53 26.00
C ASP A 108 -28.53 -3.13 26.08
N SER A 109 -29.35 -2.16 26.49
CA SER A 109 -28.96 -0.77 26.76
C SER A 109 -28.26 -0.60 28.11
N GLN A 110 -27.75 -1.69 28.68
CA GLN A 110 -27.09 -1.75 29.98
C GLN A 110 -25.58 -1.87 29.74
N ASN A 111 -24.78 -1.23 30.59
CA ASN A 111 -23.31 -1.20 30.47
C ASN A 111 -22.68 -2.53 30.93
N GLN A 112 -23.09 -3.65 30.30
CA GLN A 112 -22.72 -5.00 30.70
C GLN A 112 -21.46 -5.49 30.00
N ASN A 113 -20.54 -6.04 30.80
CA ASN A 113 -19.37 -6.75 30.30
C ASN A 113 -19.74 -8.21 30.00
N TYR A 114 -19.37 -8.70 28.82
CA TYR A 114 -19.58 -10.08 28.40
C TYR A 114 -18.25 -10.72 28.05
N THR A 115 -17.99 -11.92 28.56
CA THR A 115 -16.84 -12.75 28.16
C THR A 115 -17.35 -14.07 27.58
N ILE A 116 -17.00 -14.35 26.32
CA ILE A 116 -17.38 -15.58 25.61
C ILE A 116 -16.10 -16.36 25.30
N PRO A 117 -15.88 -17.56 25.86
CA PRO A 117 -14.64 -18.31 25.63
C PRO A 117 -14.47 -18.70 24.16
N THR A 118 -15.48 -19.32 23.54
CA THR A 118 -15.39 -19.76 22.14
C THR A 118 -16.71 -19.61 21.40
N ILE A 119 -16.64 -19.18 20.14
CA ILE A 119 -17.70 -19.28 19.14
C ILE A 119 -17.13 -20.08 17.96
N THR A 120 -17.76 -21.19 17.60
CA THR A 120 -17.37 -22.04 16.47
C THR A 120 -18.55 -22.24 15.52
N ASN A 121 -18.41 -21.80 14.27
CA ASN A 121 -19.37 -22.09 13.20
C ASN A 121 -18.81 -23.13 12.21
N GLN A 122 -19.47 -24.28 12.13
CA GLN A 122 -19.28 -25.30 11.09
C GLN A 122 -20.47 -25.38 10.13
N GLY A 123 -21.59 -24.72 10.48
CA GLY A 123 -22.81 -24.70 9.67
C GLY A 123 -22.89 -23.53 8.68
N THR A 124 -24.08 -23.31 8.13
CA THR A 124 -24.41 -22.18 7.26
C THR A 124 -25.34 -21.20 7.98
N LEU A 125 -24.90 -19.95 8.12
CA LEU A 125 -25.66 -18.85 8.68
C LEU A 125 -25.96 -17.85 7.55
N THR A 126 -27.23 -17.54 7.28
CA THR A 126 -27.61 -16.59 6.22
C THR A 126 -28.63 -15.55 6.72
N SER A 127 -28.28 -14.26 6.70
CA SER A 127 -29.22 -13.18 7.05
C SER A 127 -29.58 -12.23 5.91
N GLU A 128 -30.84 -11.77 5.91
CA GLU A 128 -31.42 -10.92 4.84
C GLU A 128 -31.68 -9.45 5.26
N GLY A 129 -31.73 -9.13 6.56
CA GLY A 129 -32.11 -7.78 7.04
C GLY A 129 -31.15 -7.10 8.02
N GLN A 130 -30.50 -7.84 8.93
CA GLN A 130 -29.44 -7.37 9.84
C GLN A 130 -28.14 -8.16 9.67
N SER A 131 -27.03 -7.65 10.22
CA SER A 131 -25.71 -8.31 10.14
C SER A 131 -25.73 -9.72 10.74
N THR A 132 -25.15 -10.72 10.06
CA THR A 132 -25.33 -12.15 10.41
C THR A 132 -24.76 -12.49 11.78
N VAL A 133 -23.56 -11.98 12.06
CA VAL A 133 -22.99 -11.90 13.41
C VAL A 133 -22.90 -10.42 13.78
N PHE A 134 -23.52 -10.03 14.89
CA PHE A 134 -23.65 -8.63 15.29
C PHE A 134 -23.31 -8.44 16.77
N ILE A 135 -22.19 -7.77 17.03
CA ILE A 135 -21.70 -7.44 18.37
C ILE A 135 -21.99 -5.96 18.60
N THR A 136 -22.74 -5.64 19.66
CA THR A 136 -23.29 -4.30 19.89
C THR A 136 -23.48 -4.07 21.40
N GLY A 137 -24.10 -2.94 21.76
CA GLY A 137 -24.46 -2.58 23.13
C GLY A 137 -23.36 -1.87 23.91
N GLN A 138 -23.69 -1.44 25.12
CA GLN A 138 -22.76 -0.77 26.02
C GLN A 138 -21.94 -1.78 26.83
N GLY A 139 -20.70 -1.42 27.20
CA GLY A 139 -19.79 -2.23 28.00
C GLY A 139 -18.93 -3.17 27.17
N ASN A 140 -17.89 -3.75 27.79
CA ASN A 140 -16.86 -4.48 27.07
C ASN A 140 -17.34 -5.87 26.61
N LYS A 141 -17.01 -6.28 25.38
CA LYS A 141 -17.30 -7.63 24.88
C LYS A 141 -16.00 -8.33 24.50
N THR A 142 -15.66 -9.39 25.23
CA THR A 142 -14.45 -10.19 25.00
C THR A 142 -14.85 -11.54 24.42
N ILE A 143 -14.22 -11.94 23.31
CA ILE A 143 -14.34 -13.28 22.72
C ILE A 143 -12.95 -13.91 22.69
N THR A 144 -12.68 -15.00 23.40
CA THR A 144 -11.33 -15.58 23.35
C THR A 144 -11.06 -16.24 21.99
N ASN A 145 -11.99 -17.03 21.46
CA ASN A 145 -11.85 -17.65 20.15
C ASN A 145 -13.12 -17.47 19.29
N PHE A 146 -12.98 -16.92 18.09
CA PHE A 146 -14.00 -16.92 17.05
C PHE A 146 -13.49 -17.74 15.86
N THR A 147 -14.14 -18.87 15.56
CA THR A 147 -13.70 -19.81 14.53
C THR A 147 -14.81 -20.06 13.52
N ASN A 148 -14.59 -19.69 12.25
CA ASN A 148 -15.47 -20.03 11.14
C ASN A 148 -14.82 -21.09 10.23
N ILE A 149 -15.47 -22.25 10.14
CA ILE A 149 -15.15 -23.35 9.20
C ILE A 149 -16.28 -23.49 8.17
N GLY A 150 -17.51 -23.13 8.56
CA GLY A 150 -18.69 -23.13 7.70
C GLY A 150 -18.87 -21.85 6.89
N THR A 151 -20.13 -21.46 6.67
CA THR A 151 -20.52 -20.25 5.92
C THR A 151 -21.21 -19.23 6.82
N ILE A 152 -20.80 -17.97 6.74
CA ILE A 152 -21.50 -16.81 7.33
C ILE A 152 -21.82 -15.84 6.19
N LYS A 153 -23.11 -15.62 5.90
CA LYS A 153 -23.55 -14.87 4.73
C LYS A 153 -24.60 -13.80 5.03
N ASN A 154 -24.39 -12.58 4.52
CA ASN A 154 -25.42 -11.54 4.49
C ASN A 154 -25.85 -11.21 3.05
N THR A 155 -27.14 -11.28 2.76
CA THR A 155 -27.71 -11.13 1.40
C THR A 155 -28.56 -9.87 1.22
N LYS A 156 -28.38 -8.86 2.09
CA LYS A 156 -29.17 -7.63 2.04
C LYS A 156 -28.67 -6.70 0.93
N LYS A 157 -29.49 -6.50 -0.08
CA LYS A 157 -29.19 -5.63 -1.25
C LYS A 157 -29.56 -4.14 -0.99
N GLY A 158 -29.09 -3.25 -1.87
CA GLY A 158 -29.42 -1.81 -1.91
C GLY A 158 -28.32 -0.90 -1.36
N ASP A 159 -28.28 0.36 -1.79
CA ASP A 159 -27.01 1.14 -1.79
C ASP A 159 -26.65 1.83 -0.47
N ASN A 160 -27.55 1.92 0.51
CA ASN A 160 -27.23 2.53 1.81
C ASN A 160 -26.16 1.71 2.55
N SER A 161 -24.99 2.34 2.75
CA SER A 161 -23.69 1.70 3.04
C SER A 161 -23.46 1.31 4.51
N ASN A 162 -24.28 1.79 5.44
CA ASN A 162 -23.83 1.99 6.82
C ASN A 162 -24.19 0.91 7.85
N GLU A 163 -24.98 -0.13 7.54
CA GLU A 163 -25.67 -0.90 8.59
C GLU A 163 -25.50 -2.43 8.59
N ASN A 164 -25.19 -3.07 7.46
CA ASN A 164 -25.37 -4.53 7.32
C ASN A 164 -24.15 -5.23 6.71
N SER A 165 -23.71 -6.31 7.37
CA SER A 165 -22.48 -7.05 7.05
C SER A 165 -22.61 -8.54 7.38
N ALA A 166 -21.69 -9.39 6.93
CA ALA A 166 -21.64 -10.77 7.42
C ALA A 166 -21.27 -10.80 8.92
N ILE A 167 -20.24 -10.03 9.29
CA ILE A 167 -19.80 -9.84 10.68
C ILE A 167 -19.63 -8.35 10.94
N ARG A 168 -20.20 -7.86 12.05
CA ARG A 168 -20.11 -6.46 12.44
C ARG A 168 -19.95 -6.31 13.95
N PHE A 169 -18.90 -5.61 14.35
CA PHE A 169 -18.76 -4.97 15.65
C PHE A 169 -19.26 -3.54 15.51
N ASN A 170 -20.27 -3.14 16.27
CA ASN A 170 -21.01 -1.91 16.00
C ASN A 170 -20.34 -0.67 16.59
N LYS A 171 -20.54 0.50 15.95
CA LYS A 171 -20.13 1.78 16.52
C LYS A 171 -20.98 2.08 17.75
N ASP A 172 -20.37 2.04 18.94
CA ASP A 172 -20.93 2.68 20.13
C ASP A 172 -20.78 4.20 19.98
N ASN A 173 -21.90 4.91 19.85
CA ASN A 173 -21.92 6.36 19.71
C ASN A 173 -21.41 7.10 20.97
N ASN A 174 -21.37 6.43 22.12
CA ASN A 174 -20.91 7.01 23.38
C ASN A 174 -19.42 6.75 23.68
N LYS A 175 -18.71 6.02 22.80
CA LYS A 175 -17.27 5.65 22.95
C LYS A 175 -16.90 4.92 24.27
N GLN A 176 -17.85 4.33 25.00
CA GLN A 176 -17.58 3.67 26.29
C GLN A 176 -17.27 2.17 26.16
N SER A 177 -17.60 1.57 25.02
CA SER A 177 -17.49 0.13 24.79
C SER A 177 -16.25 -0.23 23.99
N THR A 178 -15.46 -1.18 24.50
CA THR A 178 -14.39 -1.85 23.74
C THR A 178 -14.81 -3.28 23.40
N TYR A 179 -14.49 -3.71 22.18
CA TYR A 179 -14.66 -5.10 21.77
C TYR A 179 -13.29 -5.73 21.63
N SER A 180 -13.11 -6.95 22.13
CA SER A 180 -11.83 -7.66 22.05
C SER A 180 -12.01 -9.10 21.56
N ILE A 181 -11.08 -9.55 20.73
CA ILE A 181 -10.97 -10.93 20.29
C ILE A 181 -9.53 -11.40 20.47
N THR A 182 -9.27 -12.49 21.19
CA THR A 182 -7.89 -13.03 21.24
C THR A 182 -7.56 -13.69 19.91
N ASN A 183 -8.37 -14.65 19.45
CA ASN A 183 -8.15 -15.35 18.19
C ASN A 183 -9.39 -15.30 17.28
N PHE A 184 -9.26 -14.72 16.09
CA PHE A 184 -10.21 -14.83 14.99
C PHE A 184 -9.61 -15.76 13.93
N SER A 185 -10.29 -16.85 13.61
CA SER A 185 -9.88 -17.81 12.58
C SER A 185 -11.00 -18.00 11.55
N ASN A 186 -10.70 -17.80 10.26
CA ASN A 186 -11.58 -18.17 9.16
C ASN A 186 -10.88 -19.18 8.24
N SER A 187 -11.45 -20.37 8.13
CA SER A 187 -11.12 -21.39 7.12
C SER A 187 -12.29 -21.65 6.15
N GLY A 188 -13.49 -21.17 6.49
CA GLY A 188 -14.68 -21.28 5.66
C GLY A 188 -14.95 -20.05 4.79
N LEU A 189 -16.23 -19.81 4.49
CA LEU A 189 -16.71 -18.66 3.72
C LEU A 189 -17.34 -17.61 4.64
N ILE A 190 -16.93 -16.35 4.48
CA ILE A 190 -17.62 -15.18 5.03
C ILE A 190 -17.98 -14.30 3.83
N GLU A 191 -19.27 -14.06 3.60
CA GLU A 191 -19.76 -13.38 2.39
C GLU A 191 -20.78 -12.29 2.70
N SER A 192 -20.71 -11.13 2.04
CA SER A 192 -21.77 -10.13 2.09
C SER A 192 -22.05 -9.47 0.75
N ASP A 193 -23.33 -9.20 0.50
CA ASP A 193 -23.77 -8.31 -0.60
C ASP A 193 -23.42 -6.82 -0.36
N LYS A 194 -22.82 -6.46 0.79
CA LYS A 194 -22.41 -5.09 1.15
C LYS A 194 -20.96 -5.02 1.65
N ARG A 195 -20.75 -4.83 2.95
CA ARG A 195 -19.43 -4.89 3.62
C ARG A 195 -19.33 -6.24 4.30
N THR A 196 -18.21 -6.95 4.20
CA THR A 196 -18.20 -8.35 4.69
C THR A 196 -17.86 -8.43 6.17
N ILE A 197 -16.70 -7.88 6.58
CA ILE A 197 -16.32 -7.74 7.98
C ILE A 197 -16.16 -6.24 8.30
N VAL A 198 -16.83 -5.77 9.34
CA VAL A 198 -16.75 -4.38 9.82
C VAL A 198 -16.36 -4.35 11.30
N LEU A 199 -15.23 -3.70 11.59
CA LEU A 199 -14.66 -3.55 12.91
C LEU A 199 -14.72 -2.07 13.34
N TYR A 200 -15.55 -1.78 14.35
CA TYR A 200 -15.54 -0.50 15.07
C TYR A 200 -15.07 -0.73 16.51
N ASN A 201 -14.15 0.10 17.02
CA ASN A 201 -13.66 0.04 18.41
C ASN A 201 -13.20 -1.37 18.86
N THR A 202 -12.61 -2.15 17.96
CA THR A 202 -12.31 -3.58 18.16
C THR A 202 -10.80 -3.82 18.22
N THR A 203 -10.34 -4.56 19.22
CA THR A 203 -8.97 -5.08 19.31
C THR A 203 -8.97 -6.58 18.99
N ILE A 204 -8.15 -7.03 18.03
CA ILE A 204 -7.92 -8.45 17.76
C ILE A 204 -6.44 -8.75 17.98
N GLU A 205 -6.10 -9.76 18.80
CA GLU A 205 -4.69 -10.16 18.94
C GLU A 205 -4.21 -10.93 17.70
N ASN A 206 -4.93 -11.98 17.30
CA ASN A 206 -4.57 -12.80 16.13
C ASN A 206 -5.78 -12.98 15.20
N PHE A 207 -5.68 -12.49 13.97
CA PHE A 207 -6.62 -12.80 12.88
C PHE A 207 -5.89 -13.69 11.87
N THR A 208 -6.34 -14.93 11.67
CA THR A 208 -5.94 -15.78 10.54
C THR A 208 -7.11 -15.97 9.56
N ASN A 209 -6.89 -15.66 8.29
CA ASN A 209 -7.78 -16.02 7.18
C ASN A 209 -7.10 -17.04 6.26
N ASP A 210 -7.51 -18.30 6.36
CA ASP A 210 -7.14 -19.39 5.46
C ASP A 210 -8.27 -19.69 4.44
N GLY A 211 -9.49 -19.22 4.73
CA GLY A 211 -10.69 -19.36 3.89
C GLY A 211 -10.93 -18.20 2.94
N THR A 212 -12.20 -17.89 2.67
CA THR A 212 -12.62 -16.79 1.79
C THR A 212 -13.41 -15.72 2.55
N ILE A 213 -13.04 -14.45 2.36
CA ILE A 213 -13.79 -13.26 2.77
C ILE A 213 -14.20 -12.52 1.49
N HIS A 214 -15.50 -12.47 1.19
CA HIS A 214 -16.02 -12.05 -0.12
C HIS A 214 -17.10 -10.98 -0.04
N SER A 215 -16.86 -9.83 -0.67
CA SER A 215 -17.83 -8.74 -0.84
C SER A 215 -18.39 -8.70 -2.27
N ASN A 216 -19.72 -8.62 -2.43
CA ASN A 216 -20.39 -8.27 -3.70
C ASN A 216 -20.76 -6.76 -3.80
N GLY A 217 -20.25 -5.91 -2.91
CA GLY A 217 -20.68 -4.50 -2.81
C GLY A 217 -19.54 -3.54 -2.51
N HIS A 218 -19.20 -3.39 -1.23
CA HIS A 218 -18.26 -2.41 -0.73
C HIS A 218 -17.02 -3.14 -0.18
N ASN A 219 -16.47 -2.72 0.97
CA ASN A 219 -15.20 -3.27 1.47
C ASN A 219 -15.34 -4.73 1.92
N ALA A 220 -14.37 -5.58 1.56
CA ALA A 220 -14.33 -6.94 2.11
C ALA A 220 -14.01 -6.89 3.62
N MET A 221 -13.04 -6.06 4.01
CA MET A 221 -12.80 -5.71 5.42
C MET A 221 -12.72 -4.20 5.61
N ASP A 222 -13.40 -3.69 6.64
CA ASP A 222 -13.46 -2.27 6.99
C ASP A 222 -13.13 -2.09 8.49
N MET A 223 -12.10 -1.30 8.78
CA MET A 223 -11.62 -1.03 10.15
C MET A 223 -11.71 0.46 10.49
N LYS A 224 -12.26 0.75 11.68
CA LYS A 224 -12.27 2.09 12.26
C LYS A 224 -12.09 2.05 13.78
N ASN A 225 -11.20 2.90 14.31
CA ASN A 225 -10.73 2.93 15.70
C ASN A 225 -10.41 1.51 16.24
N SER A 226 -9.82 0.66 15.41
CA SER A 226 -9.67 -0.77 15.67
C SER A 226 -8.23 -1.22 15.46
N THR A 227 -7.75 -2.09 16.34
CA THR A 227 -6.36 -2.59 16.31
C THR A 227 -6.36 -4.07 16.00
N ILE A 228 -5.55 -4.53 15.05
CA ILE A 228 -5.18 -5.95 14.93
C ILE A 228 -3.69 -6.08 15.22
N LYS A 229 -3.29 -6.91 16.17
CA LYS A 229 -1.86 -7.12 16.44
C LYS A 229 -1.23 -7.94 15.31
N THR A 230 -1.71 -9.15 15.09
CA THR A 230 -1.25 -10.03 14.01
C THR A 230 -2.40 -10.37 13.06
N PHE A 231 -2.29 -9.98 11.79
CA PHE A 231 -3.21 -10.40 10.73
C PHE A 231 -2.46 -11.24 9.70
N ILE A 232 -2.81 -12.52 9.55
CA ILE A 232 -2.29 -13.44 8.55
C ILE A 232 -3.39 -13.76 7.54
N ASN A 233 -3.21 -13.36 6.28
CA ASN A 233 -4.04 -13.84 5.17
C ASN A 233 -3.28 -14.91 4.39
N LYS A 234 -3.71 -16.17 4.44
CA LYS A 234 -3.26 -17.26 3.55
C LYS A 234 -4.32 -17.60 2.48
N GLY A 235 -5.58 -17.27 2.73
CA GLY A 235 -6.71 -17.49 1.83
C GLY A 235 -6.99 -16.31 0.90
N LEU A 236 -8.27 -16.16 0.56
CA LEU A 236 -8.76 -15.11 -0.35
C LEU A 236 -9.51 -14.02 0.42
N ILE A 237 -9.13 -12.76 0.20
CA ILE A 237 -9.91 -11.58 0.53
C ILE A 237 -10.26 -10.91 -0.80
N THR A 238 -11.53 -10.75 -1.12
CA THR A 238 -11.93 -10.25 -2.44
C THR A 238 -13.19 -9.38 -2.39
N LYS A 239 -13.19 -8.39 -3.27
CA LYS A 239 -14.39 -7.65 -3.66
C LYS A 239 -14.67 -7.91 -5.14
N ARG A 240 -15.92 -8.27 -5.44
CA ARG A 240 -16.45 -8.37 -6.80
C ARG A 240 -17.56 -7.35 -7.04
N LYS A 241 -17.68 -6.94 -8.29
CA LYS A 241 -18.73 -6.11 -8.92
C LYS A 241 -19.48 -5.12 -8.01
N SER A 242 -19.12 -3.84 -8.08
CA SER A 242 -19.99 -2.75 -7.59
C SER A 242 -19.78 -1.45 -8.36
N ASN A 243 -20.86 -0.68 -8.50
CA ASN A 243 -20.88 0.66 -9.09
C ASN A 243 -20.38 1.75 -8.12
N SER A 244 -20.06 1.42 -6.86
CA SER A 244 -19.53 2.37 -5.88
C SER A 244 -18.07 2.73 -6.17
N ASP A 245 -17.75 4.02 -6.09
CA ASP A 245 -16.45 4.58 -6.50
C ASP A 245 -15.27 4.10 -5.64
N PHE A 246 -15.47 3.96 -4.33
CA PHE A 246 -14.44 3.62 -3.34
C PHE A 246 -14.63 2.20 -2.81
N THR A 247 -13.86 1.22 -3.31
CA THR A 247 -13.95 -0.17 -2.82
C THR A 247 -12.61 -0.78 -2.48
N LYS A 248 -12.52 -1.34 -1.26
CA LYS A 248 -11.26 -1.74 -0.62
C LYS A 248 -11.27 -3.25 -0.35
N GLY A 249 -10.16 -3.93 -0.62
CA GLY A 249 -9.95 -5.29 -0.10
C GLY A 249 -9.85 -5.25 1.42
N LEU A 250 -8.91 -4.47 1.92
CA LEU A 250 -8.74 -4.10 3.33
C LEU A 250 -8.70 -2.58 3.46
N GLY A 251 -9.71 -1.99 4.10
CA GLY A 251 -9.78 -0.56 4.39
C GLY A 251 -9.52 -0.26 5.86
N LEU A 252 -8.58 0.65 6.13
CA LEU A 252 -8.32 1.23 7.45
C LEU A 252 -8.68 2.72 7.44
N SER A 253 -9.39 3.15 8.48
CA SER A 253 -9.82 4.55 8.71
C SER A 253 -9.76 4.91 10.20
N SER A 254 -9.64 6.19 10.53
CA SER A 254 -9.70 6.81 11.88
C SER A 254 -9.11 5.96 13.00
N ASN A 255 -7.81 6.12 13.29
CA ASN A 255 -7.11 5.39 14.35
C ASN A 255 -7.17 3.85 14.22
N ALA A 256 -7.38 3.33 13.00
CA ALA A 256 -7.22 1.91 12.72
C ALA A 256 -5.75 1.54 12.57
N ASN A 257 -5.33 0.48 13.23
CA ASN A 257 -3.92 0.10 13.34
C ASN A 257 -3.73 -1.40 13.14
N ILE A 258 -2.67 -1.80 12.42
CA ILE A 258 -2.23 -3.19 12.36
C ILE A 258 -0.74 -3.27 12.73
N GLU A 259 -0.37 -4.06 13.73
CA GLU A 259 1.05 -4.18 14.10
C GLU A 259 1.83 -5.01 13.06
N THR A 260 1.27 -6.15 12.64
CA THR A 260 1.86 -7.02 11.61
C THR A 260 0.78 -7.59 10.70
N LEU A 261 0.84 -7.27 9.41
CA LEU A 261 0.02 -7.83 8.34
C LEU A 261 0.89 -8.72 7.44
N ILE A 262 0.61 -10.02 7.41
CA ILE A 262 1.27 -11.00 6.54
C ILE A 262 0.28 -11.47 5.49
N ASN A 263 0.50 -11.13 4.22
CA ASN A 263 -0.26 -11.64 3.09
C ASN A 263 0.55 -12.73 2.35
N ASN A 264 0.20 -13.98 2.60
CA ASN A 264 0.68 -15.15 1.85
C ASN A 264 -0.37 -15.65 0.83
N GLY A 265 -1.62 -15.21 0.98
CA GLY A 265 -2.74 -15.56 0.12
C GLY A 265 -2.95 -14.55 -1.00
N THR A 266 -4.20 -14.13 -1.18
CA THR A 266 -4.60 -13.23 -2.27
C THR A 266 -5.59 -12.17 -1.78
N ILE A 267 -5.32 -10.90 -2.11
CA ILE A 267 -6.20 -9.75 -1.86
C ILE A 267 -6.57 -9.12 -3.21
N LEU A 268 -7.86 -9.13 -3.58
CA LEU A 268 -8.35 -8.64 -4.87
C LEU A 268 -9.40 -7.53 -4.75
N ALA A 269 -9.16 -6.42 -5.45
CA ALA A 269 -10.06 -5.27 -5.58
C ALA A 269 -10.14 -4.78 -7.03
N GLU A 270 -10.35 -5.70 -7.98
CA GLU A 270 -10.28 -5.42 -9.42
C GLU A 270 -11.61 -4.90 -10.01
N GLU A 271 -12.75 -5.38 -9.52
CA GLU A 271 -14.07 -5.15 -10.13
C GLU A 271 -14.81 -3.94 -9.52
N GLY A 272 -14.17 -2.78 -9.44
CA GLY A 272 -14.77 -1.52 -8.99
C GLY A 272 -14.45 -0.34 -9.89
N ASN A 273 -14.94 0.86 -9.54
CA ASN A 273 -14.63 2.11 -10.24
C ASN A 273 -13.18 2.57 -9.97
N TRP A 274 -12.80 3.74 -10.49
CA TRP A 274 -11.40 4.16 -10.67
C TRP A 274 -10.53 4.17 -9.41
N ASP A 275 -11.12 4.18 -8.21
CA ASP A 275 -10.43 4.38 -6.93
C ASP A 275 -10.56 3.14 -6.01
N SER A 276 -10.48 1.95 -6.61
CA SER A 276 -10.55 0.67 -5.87
C SER A 276 -9.16 0.13 -5.52
N SER A 277 -8.88 -0.03 -4.23
CA SER A 277 -7.54 -0.32 -3.68
C SER A 277 -7.48 -1.68 -2.97
N GLY A 278 -6.32 -2.35 -3.01
CA GLY A 278 -6.11 -3.66 -2.39
C GLY A 278 -6.07 -3.55 -0.86
N ILE A 279 -5.07 -2.84 -0.35
CA ILE A 279 -4.97 -2.33 1.01
C ILE A 279 -5.01 -0.81 0.94
N GLU A 280 -5.78 -0.16 1.81
CA GLU A 280 -5.91 1.30 1.83
C GLU A 280 -5.98 1.88 3.24
N LEU A 281 -5.08 2.84 3.52
CA LEU A 281 -5.01 3.62 4.76
C LEU A 281 -5.50 5.04 4.46
N GLN A 282 -6.73 5.36 4.85
CA GLN A 282 -7.40 6.59 4.42
C GLN A 282 -8.49 7.07 5.39
N ASP A 283 -8.43 8.35 5.76
CA ASP A 283 -9.53 9.05 6.44
C ASP A 283 -10.18 10.08 5.52
N PHE A 284 -11.42 10.44 5.85
CA PHE A 284 -12.27 11.38 5.12
C PHE A 284 -12.78 12.54 6.01
N ILE A 285 -12.80 12.39 7.34
CA ILE A 285 -13.55 13.31 8.24
C ILE A 285 -12.89 13.49 9.62
N ASP A 286 -12.39 12.42 10.25
CA ASP A 286 -11.92 12.47 11.64
C ASP A 286 -10.38 12.52 11.68
N PRO A 287 -9.73 13.44 12.41
CA PRO A 287 -8.28 13.41 12.58
C PRO A 287 -7.85 12.11 13.29
N GLY A 288 -6.88 11.39 12.71
CA GLY A 288 -6.39 10.14 13.30
C GLY A 288 -5.04 9.66 12.79
N GLU A 289 -4.44 8.74 13.54
CA GLU A 289 -3.21 8.04 13.17
C GLU A 289 -3.54 6.62 12.70
N ILE A 290 -3.49 6.40 11.39
CA ILE A 290 -3.72 5.11 10.75
C ILE A 290 -2.34 4.49 10.47
N SER A 291 -2.08 3.28 10.96
CA SER A 291 -0.79 2.63 10.70
C SER A 291 -0.87 1.15 10.35
N ILE A 292 0.08 0.71 9.52
CA ILE A 292 0.53 -0.68 9.46
C ILE A 292 2.02 -0.69 9.79
N LYS A 293 2.43 -1.15 10.97
CA LYS A 293 3.84 -1.13 11.36
C LYS A 293 4.67 -2.06 10.46
N THR A 294 4.22 -3.29 10.22
CA THR A 294 4.85 -4.18 9.23
C THR A 294 3.82 -4.77 8.27
N LEU A 295 4.01 -4.59 6.96
CA LEU A 295 3.29 -5.28 5.90
C LEU A 295 4.27 -6.21 5.18
N GLU A 296 4.09 -7.53 5.31
CA GLU A 296 4.85 -8.54 4.58
C GLU A 296 3.96 -9.20 3.53
N ASN A 297 4.21 -8.93 2.25
CA ASN A 297 3.52 -9.57 1.14
C ASN A 297 4.41 -10.62 0.46
N THR A 298 4.03 -11.89 0.58
CA THR A 298 4.60 -13.00 -0.21
C THR A 298 3.61 -13.52 -1.26
N GLY A 299 2.32 -13.21 -1.11
CA GLY A 299 1.25 -13.57 -2.03
C GLY A 299 0.93 -12.48 -3.06
N LEU A 300 -0.33 -12.45 -3.50
CA LEU A 300 -0.84 -11.49 -4.47
C LEU A 300 -1.67 -10.40 -3.80
N ILE A 301 -1.41 -9.14 -4.13
CA ILE A 301 -2.33 -8.02 -3.91
C ILE A 301 -2.55 -7.33 -5.25
N LYS A 302 -3.79 -7.34 -5.75
CA LYS A 302 -4.12 -6.77 -7.06
C LYS A 302 -5.42 -5.98 -7.02
N ALA A 303 -5.40 -4.78 -7.59
CA ALA A 303 -6.50 -3.83 -7.51
C ALA A 303 -6.64 -3.00 -8.79
N ARG A 304 -7.66 -2.14 -8.87
CA ARG A 304 -7.79 -1.22 -10.01
C ARG A 304 -6.93 0.03 -9.83
N ASN A 305 -7.03 0.72 -8.70
CA ASN A 305 -6.27 1.92 -8.38
C ASN A 305 -4.83 1.58 -7.98
N ALA A 306 -4.67 1.10 -6.74
CA ALA A 306 -3.39 0.70 -6.19
C ALA A 306 -3.49 -0.59 -5.36
N ALA A 307 -2.47 -1.44 -5.43
CA ALA A 307 -2.39 -2.61 -4.58
C ALA A 307 -2.23 -2.18 -3.10
N VAL A 308 -1.44 -1.14 -2.87
CA VAL A 308 -1.33 -0.45 -1.57
C VAL A 308 -1.50 1.05 -1.78
N HIS A 309 -2.48 1.64 -1.11
CA HIS A 309 -2.74 3.08 -1.09
C HIS A 309 -2.59 3.64 0.34
N VAL A 310 -1.87 4.76 0.48
CA VAL A 310 -1.67 5.46 1.75
C VAL A 310 -1.93 6.94 1.53
N GLY A 311 -3.05 7.45 2.03
CA GLY A 311 -3.45 8.83 1.75
C GLY A 311 -4.70 9.30 2.49
N PRO A 312 -4.67 10.43 3.23
CA PRO A 312 -5.87 11.05 3.76
C PRO A 312 -6.58 11.85 2.67
N ILE A 313 -7.91 11.77 2.62
CA ILE A 313 -8.72 12.56 1.69
C ILE A 313 -9.08 13.92 2.28
N LYS A 314 -9.41 14.02 3.60
CA LYS A 314 -9.65 15.31 4.27
C LYS A 314 -9.20 15.32 5.74
N GLY A 315 -8.92 16.52 6.25
CA GLY A 315 -8.71 16.81 7.67
C GLY A 315 -7.27 17.12 8.08
N GLU A 316 -7.11 17.92 9.12
CA GLU A 316 -5.81 18.33 9.70
C GLU A 316 -5.15 17.21 10.51
N ASN A 317 -3.81 17.22 10.58
CA ASN A 317 -2.98 16.36 11.45
C ASN A 317 -3.16 14.84 11.27
N ASN A 318 -3.80 14.39 10.19
CA ASN A 318 -3.91 12.96 9.83
C ASN A 318 -2.53 12.36 9.56
N LYS A 319 -2.28 11.13 10.04
CA LYS A 319 -1.03 10.42 9.74
C LYS A 319 -1.33 9.00 9.30
N ASN A 320 -1.16 8.74 8.01
CA ASN A 320 -1.36 7.44 7.39
C ASN A 320 0.02 6.87 7.07
N THR A 321 0.42 5.80 7.75
CA THR A 321 1.82 5.36 7.75
C THR A 321 1.97 3.85 7.58
N ILE A 322 3.00 3.44 6.84
CA ILE A 322 3.52 2.07 6.88
C ILE A 322 4.98 2.14 7.31
N THR A 323 5.36 1.56 8.45
CA THR A 323 6.77 1.66 8.88
C THR A 323 7.67 0.80 7.99
N LEU A 324 7.25 -0.43 7.70
CA LEU A 324 8.01 -1.37 6.87
C LEU A 324 7.09 -2.15 5.93
N LEU A 325 7.24 -1.94 4.62
CA LEU A 325 6.61 -2.73 3.57
C LEU A 325 7.65 -3.66 2.96
N LYS A 326 7.53 -4.97 3.21
CA LYS A 326 8.31 -6.01 2.53
C LYS A 326 7.45 -6.68 1.45
N ASN A 327 7.90 -6.66 0.20
CA ASN A 327 7.28 -7.39 -0.89
C ASN A 327 8.25 -8.42 -1.48
N SER A 328 7.97 -9.70 -1.28
CA SER A 328 8.55 -10.81 -2.05
C SER A 328 7.54 -11.46 -3.02
N GLY A 329 6.26 -11.14 -2.84
CA GLY A 329 5.17 -11.55 -3.72
C GLY A 329 4.94 -10.58 -4.88
N THR A 330 3.66 -10.34 -5.21
CA THR A 330 3.24 -9.51 -6.33
C THR A 330 2.25 -8.43 -5.89
N LEU A 331 2.57 -7.16 -6.20
CA LEU A 331 1.68 -6.00 -6.09
C LEU A 331 1.34 -5.51 -7.51
N MET A 332 0.05 -5.45 -7.87
CA MET A 332 -0.38 -5.06 -9.23
C MET A 332 -1.56 -4.09 -9.25
N SER A 333 -1.57 -3.15 -10.21
CA SER A 333 -2.74 -2.30 -10.46
C SER A 333 -2.85 -1.72 -11.88
N GLN A 334 -3.97 -1.04 -12.17
CA GLN A 334 -4.21 -0.33 -13.44
C GLN A 334 -3.82 1.16 -13.40
N LYS A 335 -3.37 1.69 -12.25
CA LYS A 335 -2.73 3.01 -12.12
C LYS A 335 -1.32 2.83 -11.52
N SER A 336 -1.13 3.10 -10.24
CA SER A 336 0.15 2.95 -9.51
C SER A 336 0.09 1.70 -8.63
N ALA A 337 1.06 0.78 -8.66
CA ALA A 337 0.95 -0.42 -7.81
C ALA A 337 1.08 -0.08 -6.31
N ILE A 338 1.97 0.87 -5.98
CA ILE A 338 1.98 1.58 -4.68
C ILE A 338 1.69 3.06 -4.94
N GLU A 339 0.80 3.64 -4.16
CA GLU A 339 0.39 5.04 -4.26
C GLU A 339 0.40 5.71 -2.88
N LEU A 340 1.08 6.85 -2.78
CA LEU A 340 1.05 7.73 -1.61
C LEU A 340 0.53 9.09 -2.03
N ASP A 341 -0.56 9.55 -1.42
CA ASP A 341 -1.18 10.83 -1.76
C ASP A 341 -1.50 11.70 -0.54
N ASN A 342 -1.65 12.99 -0.80
CA ASN A 342 -2.27 13.98 0.08
C ASN A 342 -3.02 14.93 -0.86
N ASN A 343 -4.31 15.16 -0.63
CA ASN A 343 -5.18 15.94 -1.52
C ASN A 343 -5.54 17.32 -0.91
N SER A 344 -6.08 18.27 -1.67
CA SER A 344 -6.31 19.67 -1.22
C SER A 344 -7.05 19.84 0.10
N ASP A 345 -7.95 18.92 0.40
CA ASP A 345 -8.85 19.00 1.54
C ASP A 345 -8.19 18.48 2.84
N VAL A 346 -6.93 18.03 2.76
CA VAL A 346 -6.12 17.72 3.94
C VAL A 346 -5.59 19.01 4.54
N GLY A 347 -5.81 19.15 5.84
CA GLY A 347 -5.38 20.33 6.56
C GLY A 347 -3.90 20.30 6.90
N GLU A 348 -3.46 21.25 7.71
CA GLU A 348 -2.07 21.34 8.16
C GLU A 348 -1.54 20.02 8.74
N ASN A 349 -0.26 19.72 8.47
CA ASN A 349 0.49 18.57 8.99
C ASN A 349 -0.06 17.17 8.65
N ALA A 350 -0.85 17.01 7.58
CA ALA A 350 -1.20 15.69 7.07
C ALA A 350 0.05 14.92 6.57
N ILE A 351 0.15 13.62 6.87
CA ILE A 351 1.29 12.76 6.50
C ILE A 351 0.77 11.48 5.85
N SER A 352 1.38 11.14 4.71
CA SER A 352 1.24 9.84 4.04
C SER A 352 2.63 9.27 3.82
N SER A 353 3.01 8.22 4.54
CA SER A 353 4.39 7.73 4.45
C SER A 353 4.56 6.22 4.42
N ILE A 354 5.62 5.79 3.74
CA ILE A 354 6.21 4.47 3.92
C ILE A 354 7.67 4.69 4.35
N MET A 355 8.05 4.38 5.59
CA MET A 355 9.43 4.63 6.03
C MET A 355 10.42 3.77 5.24
N THR A 356 10.18 2.45 5.15
CA THR A 356 11.01 1.57 4.32
C THR A 356 10.18 0.67 3.41
N LEU A 357 10.45 0.72 2.10
CA LEU A 357 9.94 -0.20 1.09
C LEU A 357 11.06 -1.17 0.67
N GLN A 358 10.97 -2.43 1.08
CA GLN A 358 11.87 -3.51 0.66
C GLN A 358 11.19 -4.39 -0.39
N ASN A 359 11.63 -4.33 -1.64
CA ASN A 359 11.08 -5.14 -2.73
C ASN A 359 12.10 -6.17 -3.24
N SER A 360 11.78 -7.46 -3.09
CA SER A 360 12.43 -8.59 -3.76
C SER A 360 11.50 -9.30 -4.76
N GLY A 361 10.20 -8.99 -4.74
CA GLY A 361 9.18 -9.51 -5.65
C GLY A 361 8.88 -8.57 -6.82
N VAL A 362 7.61 -8.55 -7.25
CA VAL A 362 7.11 -7.72 -8.35
C VAL A 362 6.21 -6.61 -7.83
N ILE A 363 6.46 -5.38 -8.28
CA ILE A 363 5.59 -4.20 -8.13
C ILE A 363 5.33 -3.67 -9.54
N GLN A 364 4.10 -3.79 -10.03
CA GLN A 364 3.78 -3.51 -11.43
C GLN A 364 2.44 -2.79 -11.57
N GLY A 365 2.48 -1.49 -11.86
CA GLY A 365 1.29 -0.72 -12.23
C GLY A 365 1.29 -0.43 -13.72
N HIS A 366 0.09 -0.40 -14.31
CA HIS A 366 -0.07 -0.09 -15.73
C HIS A 366 0.42 1.33 -16.06
N ASN A 367 0.20 2.31 -15.17
CA ASN A 367 0.79 3.63 -15.29
C ASN A 367 2.17 3.63 -14.63
N ASN A 368 2.23 3.51 -13.30
CA ASN A 368 3.48 3.63 -12.54
C ASN A 368 3.74 2.44 -11.62
N GLY A 369 4.99 2.10 -11.34
CA GLY A 369 5.30 1.10 -10.31
C GLY A 369 4.99 1.64 -8.90
N VAL A 370 5.63 2.76 -8.56
CA VAL A 370 5.42 3.51 -7.32
C VAL A 370 5.14 4.97 -7.66
N THR A 371 4.10 5.56 -7.07
CA THR A 371 3.83 7.01 -7.14
C THR A 371 3.81 7.62 -5.74
N VAL A 372 4.56 8.70 -5.56
CA VAL A 372 4.45 9.62 -4.42
C VAL A 372 4.01 10.97 -4.96
N PHE A 373 2.82 11.43 -4.59
CA PHE A 373 2.29 12.70 -5.11
C PHE A 373 1.59 13.55 -4.05
N PHE A 374 1.42 14.83 -4.37
CA PHE A 374 0.57 15.77 -3.66
C PHE A 374 -0.41 16.36 -4.68
N GLY A 375 -1.70 16.15 -4.43
CA GLY A 375 -2.81 16.66 -5.23
C GLY A 375 -3.37 17.95 -4.64
N CYS A 376 -3.79 18.87 -5.49
CA CYS A 376 -4.54 20.04 -5.02
C CYS A 376 -5.58 20.49 -6.05
N THR A 377 -6.73 20.98 -5.57
CA THR A 377 -7.69 21.76 -6.36
C THR A 377 -7.43 23.27 -6.20
N ILE A 378 -7.77 24.04 -7.23
CA ILE A 378 -7.27 25.41 -7.48
C ILE A 378 -7.54 26.42 -6.33
N GLU A 379 -8.57 26.18 -5.51
CA GLU A 379 -9.04 27.16 -4.52
C GLU A 379 -8.59 26.88 -3.07
N GLN A 380 -7.92 25.75 -2.77
CA GLN A 380 -7.71 25.30 -1.38
C GLN A 380 -6.29 24.80 -1.03
N CYS A 381 -5.24 25.20 -1.76
CA CYS A 381 -3.86 24.80 -1.45
C CYS A 381 -3.28 25.52 -0.21
N HIS A 382 -3.76 25.16 0.99
CA HIS A 382 -3.36 25.78 2.26
C HIS A 382 -2.59 24.85 3.23
N GLY A 383 -2.53 23.54 2.96
CA GLY A 383 -1.89 22.56 3.86
C GLY A 383 -0.40 22.32 3.58
N ASP A 384 0.42 22.29 4.65
CA ASP A 384 1.82 21.82 4.64
C ASP A 384 1.94 20.28 4.72
N GLY A 385 1.02 19.56 4.08
CA GLY A 385 0.98 18.09 4.08
C GLY A 385 2.16 17.45 3.32
N LYS A 386 2.46 16.18 3.63
CA LYS A 386 3.64 15.46 3.13
C LYS A 386 3.37 14.02 2.74
N SER A 387 3.66 13.69 1.49
CA SER A 387 3.75 12.31 0.98
C SER A 387 5.23 11.90 0.92
N SER A 388 5.64 10.81 1.60
CA SER A 388 7.05 10.42 1.66
C SER A 388 7.36 8.92 1.63
N ILE A 389 8.51 8.57 1.03
CA ILE A 389 9.16 7.28 1.25
C ILE A 389 10.60 7.50 1.68
N ASP A 390 11.00 7.11 2.89
CA ASP A 390 12.36 7.45 3.36
C ASP A 390 13.41 6.60 2.61
N ILE A 391 13.18 5.29 2.47
CA ILE A 391 14.08 4.38 1.75
C ILE A 391 13.31 3.39 0.86
N ILE A 392 13.70 3.29 -0.41
CA ILE A 392 13.35 2.20 -1.31
C ILE A 392 14.56 1.29 -1.48
N GLU A 393 14.42 0.00 -1.15
CA GLU A 393 15.42 -1.05 -1.38
C GLU A 393 14.85 -2.09 -2.35
N ASN A 394 15.23 -2.02 -3.62
CA ASN A 394 14.72 -2.89 -4.67
C ASN A 394 15.77 -3.88 -5.17
N THR A 395 15.66 -5.15 -4.75
CA THR A 395 16.34 -6.31 -5.37
C THR A 395 15.44 -7.05 -6.38
N GLY A 396 14.14 -6.79 -6.34
CA GLY A 396 13.12 -7.34 -7.24
C GLY A 396 12.88 -6.50 -8.48
N THR A 397 11.62 -6.39 -8.90
CA THR A 397 11.19 -5.65 -10.09
C THR A 397 10.15 -4.59 -9.74
N ILE A 398 10.37 -3.35 -10.20
CA ILE A 398 9.41 -2.24 -10.16
C ILE A 398 9.16 -1.76 -11.60
N ILE A 399 7.92 -1.87 -12.09
CA ILE A 399 7.52 -1.52 -13.47
C ILE A 399 6.34 -0.55 -13.48
N GLY A 400 6.48 0.54 -14.25
CA GLY A 400 5.36 1.30 -14.83
C GLY A 400 5.23 0.98 -16.31
N GLU A 401 4.21 0.21 -16.72
CA GLU A 401 4.13 -0.34 -18.09
C GLU A 401 4.06 0.76 -19.18
N THR A 402 3.30 1.82 -18.90
CA THR A 402 3.07 2.94 -19.83
C THR A 402 3.66 4.27 -19.33
N GLY A 403 3.89 4.40 -18.02
CA GLY A 403 4.43 5.58 -17.34
C GLY A 403 5.84 5.34 -16.80
N VAL A 404 6.00 5.44 -15.48
CA VAL A 404 7.31 5.53 -14.80
C VAL A 404 7.49 4.42 -13.76
N GLY A 405 8.70 3.88 -13.61
CA GLY A 405 8.99 2.90 -12.55
C GLY A 405 8.75 3.46 -11.14
N ILE A 406 9.46 4.54 -10.78
CA ILE A 406 9.26 5.30 -9.54
C ILE A 406 9.01 6.77 -9.88
N ASN A 407 7.86 7.30 -9.49
CA ASN A 407 7.38 8.63 -9.86
C ASN A 407 7.16 9.52 -8.62
N ILE A 408 7.84 10.66 -8.56
CA ILE A 408 7.60 11.70 -7.57
C ILE A 408 6.92 12.86 -8.30
N LYS A 409 5.58 12.89 -8.29
CA LYS A 409 4.75 13.76 -9.16
C LYS A 409 4.16 14.93 -8.37
N ILE A 410 4.27 16.15 -8.89
CA ILE A 410 3.33 17.22 -8.53
C ILE A 410 2.09 17.03 -9.41
N ASP A 411 0.92 16.79 -8.81
CA ASP A 411 -0.27 16.66 -9.65
C ASP A 411 -0.66 18.01 -10.26
N LYS A 412 -0.86 18.01 -11.58
CA LYS A 412 -1.21 19.17 -12.41
C LYS A 412 -2.40 18.87 -13.32
N ASP A 413 -3.10 17.75 -13.10
CA ASP A 413 -4.07 17.20 -14.07
C ASP A 413 -5.38 18.02 -14.18
N HIS A 414 -5.47 19.17 -13.50
CA HIS A 414 -6.46 20.21 -13.79
C HIS A 414 -5.92 21.13 -14.90
N ASN A 415 -6.51 21.01 -16.10
CA ASN A 415 -6.19 21.73 -17.34
C ASN A 415 -6.35 23.27 -17.30
N ASP A 416 -6.45 23.89 -16.12
CA ASP A 416 -6.65 25.32 -16.01
C ASP A 416 -5.32 26.08 -15.94
N THR A 417 -5.24 27.19 -16.67
CA THR A 417 -4.05 28.04 -16.77
C THR A 417 -3.71 28.84 -15.51
N GLN A 418 -4.50 28.66 -14.44
CA GLN A 418 -4.24 29.20 -13.10
C GLN A 418 -3.12 28.40 -12.43
N SER A 419 -1.92 28.99 -12.37
CA SER A 419 -0.74 28.40 -11.72
C SER A 419 -1.04 27.90 -10.29
N PHE A 420 -0.71 26.64 -9.99
CA PHE A 420 -0.69 26.04 -8.65
C PHE A 420 0.26 26.79 -7.69
N LYS A 421 -0.18 27.92 -7.14
CA LYS A 421 0.59 28.77 -6.22
C LYS A 421 0.49 28.21 -4.79
N GLY A 422 1.45 27.38 -4.40
CA GLY A 422 1.62 26.99 -2.99
C GLY A 422 2.29 25.65 -2.75
N ILE A 423 2.14 24.69 -3.67
CA ILE A 423 2.71 23.34 -3.50
C ILE A 423 4.24 23.42 -3.51
N LYS A 424 4.87 23.05 -2.39
CA LYS A 424 6.32 22.97 -2.25
C LYS A 424 6.79 21.60 -2.78
N PRO A 425 7.82 21.48 -3.62
CA PRO A 425 8.37 20.17 -4.03
C PRO A 425 8.78 19.30 -2.82
N THR A 426 9.12 19.93 -1.70
CA THR A 426 9.43 19.29 -0.40
C THR A 426 8.22 18.63 0.30
N SER A 427 7.02 18.71 -0.28
CA SER A 427 5.82 17.97 0.18
C SER A 427 5.72 16.57 -0.46
N MET A 428 6.57 16.24 -1.44
CA MET A 428 6.68 14.90 -2.02
C MET A 428 8.14 14.48 -1.96
N THR A 429 8.51 13.59 -1.03
CA THR A 429 9.93 13.29 -0.76
C THR A 429 10.23 11.80 -0.88
N ILE A 430 11.23 11.43 -1.66
CA ILE A 430 11.90 10.14 -1.48
C ILE A 430 13.30 10.38 -0.92
N GLY A 431 13.65 9.73 0.20
CA GLY A 431 14.94 9.96 0.85
C GLY A 431 16.11 9.31 0.10
N GLN A 432 16.00 8.02 -0.19
CA GLN A 432 17.01 7.25 -0.93
C GLN A 432 16.39 6.11 -1.74
N ILE A 433 16.93 5.85 -2.94
CA ILE A 433 16.56 4.72 -3.80
C ILE A 433 17.78 3.83 -4.04
N LYS A 434 17.75 2.60 -3.51
CA LYS A 434 18.72 1.53 -3.80
C LYS A 434 18.11 0.55 -4.80
N VAL A 435 18.80 0.29 -5.90
CA VAL A 435 18.35 -0.64 -6.95
C VAL A 435 19.43 -1.68 -7.17
N ASP A 436 19.25 -2.90 -6.66
CA ASP A 436 20.02 -4.10 -7.07
C ASP A 436 19.16 -5.09 -7.89
N GLY A 437 17.94 -4.69 -8.26
CA GLY A 437 17.07 -5.39 -9.19
C GLY A 437 16.77 -4.56 -10.44
N LEU A 438 15.53 -4.63 -10.93
CA LEU A 438 15.05 -3.84 -12.07
C LEU A 438 14.11 -2.73 -11.60
N VAL A 439 14.37 -1.49 -12.03
CA VAL A 439 13.37 -0.42 -12.09
C VAL A 439 13.20 -0.04 -13.56
N GLN A 440 11.96 0.01 -14.05
CA GLN A 440 11.66 0.29 -15.44
C GLN A 440 10.37 1.11 -15.60
N GLY A 441 10.40 2.06 -16.52
CA GLY A 441 9.18 2.66 -17.05
C GLY A 441 9.38 3.16 -18.48
N LYS A 442 8.29 3.24 -19.23
CA LYS A 442 8.30 3.70 -20.64
C LYS A 442 8.65 5.17 -20.78
N GLN A 443 8.28 6.01 -19.82
CA GLN A 443 8.60 7.44 -19.78
C GLN A 443 9.95 7.71 -19.11
N ALA A 444 10.22 7.03 -17.99
CA ALA A 444 11.49 7.01 -17.28
C ALA A 444 11.55 5.79 -16.34
N GLY A 445 12.74 5.38 -15.91
CA GLY A 445 12.87 4.44 -14.79
C GLY A 445 12.50 5.14 -13.49
N ILE A 446 13.05 6.34 -13.28
CA ILE A 446 12.73 7.23 -12.16
C ILE A 446 12.45 8.65 -12.71
N LEU A 447 11.34 9.25 -12.29
CA LEU A 447 10.99 10.65 -12.57
C LEU A 447 10.84 11.41 -11.26
N ASN A 448 11.56 12.52 -11.11
CA ASN A 448 11.45 13.42 -9.97
C ASN A 448 10.91 14.79 -10.39
N GLN A 449 9.78 15.17 -9.82
CA GLN A 449 9.17 16.51 -9.86
C GLN A 449 8.95 17.07 -8.44
N GLY A 450 9.23 16.29 -7.40
CA GLY A 450 9.21 16.70 -5.99
C GLY A 450 10.64 16.83 -5.44
N GLN A 451 10.94 16.15 -4.34
CA GLN A 451 12.30 16.03 -3.80
C GLN A 451 12.76 14.56 -3.79
N LEU A 452 13.98 14.32 -4.26
CA LEU A 452 14.70 13.06 -4.12
C LEU A 452 16.04 13.33 -3.42
N GLY A 453 16.33 12.61 -2.34
CA GLY A 453 17.50 12.85 -1.49
C GLY A 453 17.14 13.55 -0.18
N SER A 454 17.67 13.04 0.94
CA SER A 454 17.43 13.58 2.29
C SER A 454 18.35 14.74 2.65
N LYS A 455 19.62 14.73 2.21
CA LYS A 455 20.60 15.78 2.50
C LYS A 455 21.79 15.77 1.51
N GLU A 456 22.46 16.92 1.41
CA GLU A 456 23.66 17.08 0.59
C GLU A 456 24.82 16.18 1.09
N GLY A 457 25.51 15.52 0.16
CA GLY A 457 26.59 14.56 0.46
C GLY A 457 26.13 13.18 0.97
N GLU A 458 24.83 12.88 0.92
CA GLU A 458 24.33 11.50 0.99
C GLU A 458 23.90 11.00 -0.38
N GLU A 459 24.03 9.69 -0.61
CA GLU A 459 23.52 9.01 -1.79
C GLU A 459 22.00 9.12 -1.88
N ALA A 460 21.49 9.75 -2.94
CA ALA A 460 20.06 9.75 -3.27
C ALA A 460 19.69 8.53 -4.14
N ILE A 461 20.59 8.11 -5.03
CA ILE A 461 20.40 6.94 -5.91
C ILE A 461 21.63 6.05 -5.89
N ILE A 462 21.47 4.79 -5.47
CA ILE A 462 22.51 3.76 -5.53
C ILE A 462 22.04 2.65 -6.47
N VAL A 463 22.70 2.48 -7.61
CA VAL A 463 22.54 1.28 -8.44
C VAL A 463 23.57 0.24 -7.99
N GLY A 464 23.09 -0.90 -7.48
CA GLY A 464 23.89 -2.05 -7.08
C GLY A 464 24.45 -2.82 -8.28
N THR A 465 25.24 -3.86 -8.01
CA THR A 465 25.99 -4.60 -9.05
C THR A 465 25.10 -5.39 -10.01
N ASN A 466 23.90 -5.78 -9.57
CA ASN A 466 22.87 -6.43 -10.38
C ASN A 466 21.81 -5.42 -10.87
N GLY A 467 21.80 -4.23 -10.27
CA GLY A 467 20.86 -3.14 -10.47
C GLY A 467 20.79 -2.58 -11.89
N ARG A 468 19.56 -2.24 -12.34
CA ARG A 468 19.29 -1.60 -13.63
C ARG A 468 18.11 -0.62 -13.52
N ILE A 469 18.30 0.59 -14.03
CA ILE A 469 17.24 1.62 -14.16
C ILE A 469 16.97 1.84 -15.65
N GLN A 470 16.03 1.07 -16.22
CA GLN A 470 15.66 1.18 -17.62
C GLN A 470 14.74 2.40 -17.85
N GLY A 471 15.08 3.21 -18.85
CA GLY A 471 14.47 4.54 -19.05
C GLY A 471 15.18 5.67 -18.30
N GLY A 472 16.22 5.35 -17.51
CA GLY A 472 17.07 6.33 -16.82
C GLY A 472 16.40 7.06 -15.64
N PHE A 473 17.14 7.99 -15.06
CA PHE A 473 16.66 8.95 -14.07
C PHE A 473 16.43 10.32 -14.73
N LYS A 474 15.31 10.96 -14.40
CA LYS A 474 14.96 12.30 -14.86
C LYS A 474 14.60 13.20 -13.68
N ASN A 475 15.40 14.24 -13.42
CA ASN A 475 15.04 15.34 -12.53
C ASN A 475 14.41 16.45 -13.38
N ASP A 476 13.08 16.54 -13.40
CA ASP A 476 12.34 17.51 -14.19
C ASP A 476 12.50 18.94 -13.62
N LYS A 477 12.11 19.96 -14.37
CA LYS A 477 12.32 21.39 -14.05
C LYS A 477 11.86 21.85 -12.64
N ASP A 478 10.87 21.17 -12.06
CA ASP A 478 10.29 21.49 -10.75
C ASP A 478 10.89 20.61 -9.63
N GLY A 479 11.62 19.54 -10.01
CA GLY A 479 12.24 18.58 -9.10
C GLY A 479 13.50 19.10 -8.41
N ILE A 480 13.74 18.61 -7.21
CA ILE A 480 14.92 18.87 -6.39
C ILE A 480 15.65 17.54 -6.16
N LEU A 481 16.89 17.43 -6.63
CA LEU A 481 17.82 16.37 -6.27
C LEU A 481 18.72 16.87 -5.14
N GLN A 482 18.58 16.31 -3.94
CA GLN A 482 19.35 16.66 -2.76
C GLN A 482 20.22 15.48 -2.29
N GLY A 483 21.17 15.08 -3.12
CA GLY A 483 22.11 14.00 -2.84
C GLY A 483 22.88 13.53 -4.07
N ASP A 484 23.77 12.57 -3.85
CA ASP A 484 24.69 12.00 -4.84
C ASP A 484 24.07 10.82 -5.61
N ILE A 485 24.71 10.44 -6.72
CA ILE A 485 24.29 9.32 -7.56
C ILE A 485 25.48 8.39 -7.83
N THR A 486 25.38 7.13 -7.40
CA THR A 486 26.40 6.12 -7.66
C THR A 486 25.87 4.95 -8.50
N ASN A 487 26.54 4.67 -9.63
CA ASN A 487 26.34 3.46 -10.43
C ASN A 487 27.43 2.43 -10.12
N ASN A 488 27.05 1.32 -9.49
CA ASN A 488 27.87 0.11 -9.38
C ASN A 488 27.41 -1.00 -10.35
N GLY A 489 26.34 -0.76 -11.12
CA GLY A 489 25.76 -1.72 -12.05
C GLY A 489 26.60 -1.92 -13.32
N LYS A 490 26.31 -3.01 -14.04
CA LYS A 490 26.94 -3.36 -15.34
C LYS A 490 26.16 -2.83 -16.55
N SER A 491 25.29 -1.85 -16.36
CA SER A 491 24.42 -1.30 -17.39
C SER A 491 24.55 0.21 -17.40
N GLU A 492 24.28 0.81 -18.56
CA GLU A 492 24.27 2.27 -18.70
C GLU A 492 23.16 2.87 -17.82
N LEU A 493 23.55 3.82 -16.97
CA LEU A 493 22.63 4.68 -16.26
C LEU A 493 22.54 6.03 -17.00
N ALA A 494 21.41 6.25 -17.67
CA ALA A 494 21.11 7.54 -18.29
C ALA A 494 20.56 8.54 -17.26
N LEU A 495 21.12 9.76 -17.22
CA LEU A 495 20.72 10.85 -16.32
C LEU A 495 20.31 12.08 -17.14
N ASP A 496 19.15 12.66 -16.83
CA ASP A 496 18.64 13.93 -17.37
C ASP A 496 18.23 14.83 -16.19
N ASN A 497 18.84 16.01 -16.07
CA ASN A 497 18.58 16.95 -14.98
C ASN A 497 18.30 18.36 -15.52
N LYS A 498 17.05 18.78 -15.38
CA LYS A 498 16.53 20.12 -15.72
C LYS A 498 16.07 20.89 -14.47
N GLY A 499 15.88 20.19 -13.36
CA GLY A 499 15.49 20.73 -12.06
C GLY A 499 16.65 21.33 -11.26
N LYS A 500 16.46 21.40 -9.95
CA LYS A 500 17.44 21.89 -8.98
C LYS A 500 18.26 20.75 -8.41
N VAL A 501 19.51 21.06 -8.07
CA VAL A 501 20.46 20.16 -7.39
C VAL A 501 20.99 20.77 -6.09
N SER A 502 21.61 19.94 -5.23
CA SER A 502 22.44 20.35 -4.07
C SER A 502 23.55 21.33 -4.45
N ASN A 503 24.20 21.98 -3.46
CA ASN A 503 25.31 22.90 -3.76
C ASN A 503 26.52 22.17 -4.33
N ASN A 504 26.75 20.93 -3.90
CA ASN A 504 27.70 20.00 -4.49
C ASN A 504 26.96 18.68 -4.74
N THR A 505 27.07 18.13 -5.95
CA THR A 505 26.50 16.83 -6.33
C THR A 505 27.60 15.95 -6.92
N VAL A 506 27.78 14.73 -6.40
CA VAL A 506 28.73 13.76 -6.93
C VAL A 506 27.99 12.72 -7.77
N ILE A 507 28.54 12.41 -8.94
CA ILE A 507 28.09 11.35 -9.84
C ILE A 507 29.25 10.38 -10.03
N THR A 508 29.10 9.16 -9.52
CA THR A 508 30.18 8.16 -9.48
C THR A 508 29.83 6.94 -10.33
N ASN A 509 30.71 6.55 -11.25
CA ASN A 509 30.68 5.23 -11.89
C ASN A 509 31.77 4.35 -11.29
N SER A 510 31.39 3.45 -10.38
CA SER A 510 32.34 2.59 -9.66
C SER A 510 32.73 1.32 -10.44
N ASN A 511 32.07 1.02 -11.57
CA ASN A 511 32.14 -0.29 -12.22
C ASN A 511 32.44 -0.23 -13.74
N SER A 512 33.18 0.79 -14.17
CA SER A 512 33.60 0.99 -15.58
C SER A 512 34.28 -0.24 -16.18
N SER A 513 35.18 -0.86 -15.42
CA SER A 513 35.97 -2.03 -15.81
C SER A 513 35.15 -3.28 -16.13
N ASN A 514 33.88 -3.35 -15.70
CA ASN A 514 32.95 -4.44 -16.01
C ASN A 514 31.79 -4.00 -16.91
N GLY A 515 31.93 -2.89 -17.65
CA GLY A 515 30.95 -2.40 -18.61
C GLY A 515 29.84 -1.51 -18.03
N GLY A 516 29.94 -1.11 -16.76
CA GLY A 516 29.09 -0.05 -16.22
C GLY A 516 29.42 1.31 -16.84
N SER A 517 28.40 2.08 -17.22
CA SER A 517 28.57 3.43 -17.75
C SER A 517 27.54 4.40 -17.18
N ILE A 518 27.83 5.69 -17.25
CA ILE A 518 26.86 6.75 -16.97
C ILE A 518 26.79 7.67 -18.18
N LYS A 519 25.57 7.96 -18.63
CA LYS A 519 25.32 8.84 -19.77
C LYS A 519 24.49 10.04 -19.33
N ILE A 520 25.13 11.21 -19.28
CA ILE A 520 24.48 12.47 -18.96
C ILE A 520 23.89 13.06 -20.25
N LEU A 521 22.57 13.03 -20.37
CA LEU A 521 21.84 13.51 -21.55
C LEU A 521 21.71 15.04 -21.53
N ASP A 522 21.32 15.58 -20.38
CA ASP A 522 21.32 17.01 -20.07
C ASP A 522 21.57 17.15 -18.57
N TRP A 523 22.36 18.13 -18.17
CA TRP A 523 22.57 18.45 -16.75
C TRP A 523 22.64 19.95 -16.55
N LYS A 524 21.67 20.49 -15.84
CA LYS A 524 21.61 21.90 -15.50
C LYS A 524 22.26 22.17 -14.13
N VAL A 525 23.13 23.17 -14.10
CA VAL A 525 23.72 23.75 -12.89
C VAL A 525 23.31 25.22 -12.82
N GLU A 526 23.00 25.70 -11.62
CA GLU A 526 22.51 27.06 -11.36
C GLU A 526 23.28 27.69 -10.18
N ASN A 527 23.03 28.97 -9.91
CA ASN A 527 23.63 29.66 -8.77
C ASN A 527 23.08 29.15 -7.43
N GLN A 528 23.93 29.18 -6.39
CA GLN A 528 23.58 28.85 -5.02
C GLN A 528 22.65 29.92 -4.41
N SER A 529 21.62 29.46 -3.71
CA SER A 529 20.62 30.33 -3.06
C SER A 529 21.22 31.27 -2.00
N ASN A 530 22.33 30.88 -1.37
CA ASN A 530 22.83 31.51 -0.14
C ASN A 530 23.98 32.49 -0.38
N GLY A 531 24.46 32.63 -1.62
CA GLY A 531 25.65 33.42 -1.98
C GLY A 531 25.36 34.74 -2.69
N GLY A 532 24.18 35.33 -2.52
CA GLY A 532 23.78 36.57 -3.22
C GLY A 532 23.72 36.43 -4.75
N GLY A 533 23.57 35.21 -5.27
CA GLY A 533 23.65 34.90 -6.69
C GLY A 533 25.07 34.94 -7.28
N GLN A 534 26.11 35.03 -6.44
CA GLN A 534 27.53 35.10 -6.83
C GLN A 534 28.32 33.81 -6.56
N GLN A 535 27.67 32.67 -6.33
CA GLN A 535 28.33 31.35 -6.25
C GLN A 535 27.56 30.36 -7.11
N ILE A 536 28.26 29.56 -7.93
CA ILE A 536 27.67 28.49 -8.73
C ILE A 536 27.67 27.17 -7.92
N LYS A 537 26.61 26.35 -8.08
CA LYS A 537 26.58 24.97 -7.56
C LYS A 537 27.60 24.11 -8.34
N THR A 538 28.05 22.98 -7.82
CA THR A 538 29.05 22.14 -8.49
C THR A 538 28.55 20.72 -8.76
N VAL A 539 29.02 20.12 -9.85
CA VAL A 539 28.87 18.69 -10.14
C VAL A 539 30.24 18.03 -10.28
N GLN A 540 30.50 16.96 -9.54
CA GLN A 540 31.74 16.19 -9.61
C GLN A 540 31.48 14.84 -10.27
N PHE A 541 32.20 14.54 -11.35
CA PHE A 541 32.16 13.23 -12.02
C PHE A 541 33.35 12.37 -11.57
N LYS A 542 33.10 11.14 -11.12
CA LYS A 542 34.13 10.20 -10.64
C LYS A 542 34.07 8.85 -11.34
N GLY A 543 35.24 8.31 -11.70
CA GLY A 543 35.35 7.04 -12.41
C GLY A 543 35.22 7.16 -13.93
N GLU A 544 35.70 6.13 -14.64
CA GLU A 544 35.68 6.09 -16.10
C GLU A 544 34.26 5.82 -16.64
N GLY A 545 34.08 5.80 -17.96
CA GLY A 545 32.80 5.42 -18.57
C GLY A 545 31.65 6.40 -18.34
N ILE A 546 31.93 7.58 -17.80
CA ILE A 546 31.01 8.72 -17.76
C ILE A 546 31.13 9.50 -19.07
N THR A 547 29.99 9.77 -19.71
CA THR A 547 29.89 10.59 -20.93
C THR A 547 28.86 11.69 -20.75
N VAL A 548 29.09 12.85 -21.35
CA VAL A 548 28.18 14.01 -21.31
C VAL A 548 27.80 14.43 -22.73
N GLU A 549 26.50 14.51 -23.02
CA GLU A 549 25.96 15.09 -24.25
C GLU A 549 25.69 16.59 -24.10
N LYS A 550 25.26 17.04 -22.91
CA LYS A 550 25.02 18.45 -22.59
C LYS A 550 25.17 18.75 -21.09
N LEU A 551 25.92 19.79 -20.78
CA LEU A 551 26.04 20.39 -19.43
C LEU A 551 25.74 21.89 -19.54
N THR A 552 24.64 22.37 -18.96
CA THR A 552 24.26 23.78 -18.97
C THR A 552 24.61 24.44 -17.64
N ILE A 553 25.47 25.45 -17.66
CA ILE A 553 25.79 26.30 -16.51
C ILE A 553 25.03 27.62 -16.67
N ASN A 554 23.99 27.84 -15.87
CA ASN A 554 23.27 29.10 -15.83
C ASN A 554 23.91 30.02 -14.78
N ALA A 555 24.78 30.92 -15.24
CA ALA A 555 25.72 31.65 -14.39
C ALA A 555 25.20 33.00 -13.88
N GLN A 556 24.21 33.60 -14.56
CA GLN A 556 23.69 34.96 -14.31
C GLN A 556 24.80 36.01 -14.07
N ASN A 557 25.17 36.24 -12.80
CA ASN A 557 26.11 37.26 -12.33
C ASN A 557 27.42 36.67 -11.74
N ALA A 558 27.68 35.38 -11.92
CA ALA A 558 28.85 34.70 -11.34
C ALA A 558 30.15 34.97 -12.13
N ASP A 559 31.28 35.01 -11.43
CA ASP A 559 32.60 35.19 -12.05
C ASP A 559 33.03 33.97 -12.89
N VAL A 560 33.81 34.22 -13.94
CA VAL A 560 34.28 33.18 -14.87
C VAL A 560 35.10 32.09 -14.18
N THR A 561 35.80 32.42 -13.08
CA THR A 561 36.52 31.46 -12.24
C THR A 561 35.59 30.42 -11.62
N GLN A 562 34.36 30.80 -11.28
CA GLN A 562 33.37 29.89 -10.72
C GLN A 562 32.66 29.09 -11.80
N VAL A 563 32.42 29.68 -12.98
CA VAL A 563 31.94 28.95 -14.15
C VAL A 563 32.91 27.83 -14.53
N ALA A 564 34.22 28.10 -14.48
CA ALA A 564 35.26 27.09 -14.70
C ALA A 564 35.29 25.98 -13.62
N ASN A 565 34.82 26.27 -12.40
CA ASN A 565 34.76 25.33 -11.28
C ASN A 565 33.36 24.69 -11.08
N ALA A 566 32.39 25.02 -11.93
CA ALA A 566 31.01 24.49 -11.85
C ALA A 566 30.94 22.98 -12.09
N PHE A 567 31.98 22.39 -12.67
CA PHE A 567 32.17 20.95 -12.71
C PHE A 567 33.61 20.55 -12.39
N THR A 568 33.79 19.37 -11.83
CA THR A 568 35.11 18.76 -11.60
C THR A 568 35.10 17.28 -12.00
N THR A 569 36.29 16.74 -12.23
CA THR A 569 36.52 15.32 -12.54
C THR A 569 37.58 14.76 -11.61
N ASP A 570 37.56 13.46 -11.34
CA ASP A 570 38.78 12.77 -10.91
C ASP A 570 39.71 12.52 -12.13
N ASP A 571 40.81 11.80 -11.91
CA ASP A 571 41.79 11.46 -12.96
C ASP A 571 41.28 10.37 -13.93
N ASN A 572 40.14 9.73 -13.63
CA ASN A 572 39.58 8.61 -14.39
C ASN A 572 38.43 9.04 -15.32
N ALA A 573 37.67 10.08 -14.95
CA ALA A 573 36.58 10.61 -15.75
C ALA A 573 37.09 11.41 -16.97
N ASN A 574 36.38 11.32 -18.10
CA ASN A 574 36.81 11.92 -19.37
C ASN A 574 36.58 13.45 -19.40
N LYS A 575 37.49 14.18 -18.76
CA LYS A 575 37.49 15.66 -18.66
C LYS A 575 37.39 16.37 -20.01
N ALA A 576 38.00 15.83 -21.06
CA ALA A 576 37.95 16.41 -22.40
C ALA A 576 36.55 16.27 -23.05
N ASN A 577 35.89 15.11 -22.89
CA ASN A 577 34.51 14.92 -23.34
C ASN A 577 33.55 15.86 -22.61
N ILE A 578 33.67 15.98 -21.29
CA ILE A 578 32.78 16.82 -20.46
C ILE A 578 32.91 18.29 -20.89
N PHE A 579 34.15 18.82 -20.97
CA PHE A 579 34.41 20.21 -21.38
C PHE A 579 33.87 20.54 -22.78
N ALA A 580 33.94 19.60 -23.72
CA ALA A 580 33.47 19.80 -25.10
C ALA A 580 31.93 19.95 -25.22
N HIS A 581 31.17 19.52 -24.20
CA HIS A 581 29.70 19.54 -24.19
C HIS A 581 29.13 20.54 -23.16
N THR A 582 29.98 21.38 -22.57
CA THR A 582 29.58 22.45 -21.65
C THR A 582 29.07 23.68 -22.40
N GLN A 583 27.86 24.13 -22.05
CA GLN A 583 27.23 25.37 -22.51
C GLN A 583 27.09 26.33 -21.34
N ILE A 584 27.43 27.61 -21.55
CA ILE A 584 27.37 28.66 -20.53
C ILE A 584 26.27 29.65 -20.91
N GLU A 585 25.26 29.79 -20.05
CA GLU A 585 24.20 30.78 -20.19
C GLU A 585 24.50 31.98 -19.28
N SER A 586 24.63 33.18 -19.88
CA SER A 586 24.79 34.46 -19.19
C SER A 586 23.71 35.44 -19.64
N THR A 587 23.21 36.25 -18.71
CA THR A 587 22.22 37.30 -18.96
C THR A 587 22.84 38.63 -19.39
N ASP A 588 24.12 38.85 -19.09
CA ASP A 588 24.89 39.97 -19.64
C ASP A 588 25.44 39.62 -21.03
N GLN A 589 25.33 40.56 -21.98
CA GLN A 589 25.75 40.39 -23.38
C GLN A 589 27.27 40.25 -23.58
N SER A 590 28.04 40.08 -22.51
CA SER A 590 29.46 39.78 -22.55
C SER A 590 29.79 38.51 -21.77
N VAL A 591 29.83 37.37 -22.46
CA VAL A 591 30.60 36.20 -21.97
C VAL A 591 32.09 36.56 -22.10
N LYS A 592 32.62 37.25 -21.09
CA LYS A 592 34.04 37.58 -21.00
C LYS A 592 34.83 36.31 -20.65
N PHE A 593 35.36 35.64 -21.66
CA PHE A 593 36.41 34.63 -21.51
C PHE A 593 37.76 35.30 -21.12
N THR A 594 37.82 35.94 -19.96
CA THR A 594 39.04 36.53 -19.41
C THR A 594 39.89 35.48 -18.71
N GLY A 595 40.58 34.66 -19.50
CA GLY A 595 41.61 33.74 -19.01
C GLY A 595 41.18 32.27 -18.88
N ASP A 596 42.18 31.40 -19.05
CA ASP A 596 42.26 29.97 -18.69
C ASP A 596 41.25 28.92 -19.20
N MET A 597 40.04 29.27 -19.67
CA MET A 597 39.20 28.30 -20.42
C MET A 597 39.94 27.71 -21.64
N LEU A 598 40.77 28.52 -22.30
CA LEU A 598 41.63 28.08 -23.42
C LEU A 598 42.91 27.37 -22.98
N ARG A 599 43.41 27.57 -21.75
CA ARG A 599 44.65 26.91 -21.31
C ARG A 599 44.41 25.48 -20.84
N GLY A 600 43.19 25.10 -20.46
CA GLY A 600 42.79 23.69 -20.41
C GLY A 600 42.96 23.00 -21.77
N LEU A 601 42.63 23.70 -22.87
CA LEU A 601 42.85 23.24 -24.24
C LEU A 601 44.36 23.13 -24.58
N VAL A 602 45.18 24.08 -24.11
CA VAL A 602 46.64 24.11 -24.35
C VAL A 602 47.42 23.15 -23.44
N ALA A 603 46.96 22.88 -22.22
CA ALA A 603 47.61 21.95 -21.29
C ALA A 603 47.43 20.47 -21.71
N ASN A 604 46.40 20.18 -22.50
CA ASN A 604 46.18 18.88 -23.13
C ASN A 604 46.88 18.74 -24.50
N ILE A 605 47.46 19.82 -25.03
CA ILE A 605 48.54 19.71 -26.01
C ILE A 605 49.77 19.30 -25.20
N ASP A 606 50.23 18.07 -25.38
CA ASP A 606 51.51 17.63 -24.84
C ASP A 606 52.62 18.52 -25.42
N GLY A 607 52.99 19.56 -24.67
CA GLY A 607 53.96 20.56 -25.07
C GLY A 607 55.31 19.95 -25.40
N SER A 608 55.66 18.80 -24.81
CA SER A 608 56.88 18.07 -25.14
C SER A 608 56.81 17.45 -26.55
N LYS A 609 55.67 16.86 -26.94
CA LYS A 609 55.46 16.30 -28.29
C LYS A 609 55.35 17.38 -29.36
N THR A 610 54.64 18.47 -29.08
CA THR A 610 54.49 19.57 -30.06
C THR A 610 55.78 20.38 -30.20
N ALA A 611 56.52 20.64 -29.10
CA ALA A 611 57.85 21.24 -29.18
C ALA A 611 58.86 20.31 -29.87
N ALA A 612 58.84 19.01 -29.57
CA ALA A 612 59.71 18.04 -30.27
C ALA A 612 59.40 17.98 -31.78
N ALA A 613 58.12 17.96 -32.18
CA ALA A 613 57.74 17.98 -33.60
C ALA A 613 58.16 19.30 -34.29
N ALA A 614 58.04 20.44 -33.61
CA ALA A 614 58.47 21.74 -34.12
C ALA A 614 60.00 21.85 -34.21
N LEU A 615 60.75 21.43 -33.17
CA LEU A 615 62.21 21.38 -33.20
C LEU A 615 62.70 20.43 -34.29
N ASN A 616 62.11 19.25 -34.43
CA ASN A 616 62.55 18.26 -35.41
C ASN A 616 62.31 18.78 -36.86
N ARG A 617 61.17 19.43 -37.13
CA ARG A 617 60.95 20.14 -38.41
C ARG A 617 61.95 21.27 -38.64
N THR A 618 62.27 22.05 -37.60
CA THR A 618 63.23 23.18 -37.71
C THR A 618 64.65 22.67 -37.93
N LEU A 619 65.06 21.61 -37.24
CA LEU A 619 66.35 20.94 -37.39
C LEU A 619 66.49 20.31 -38.77
N ILE A 620 65.48 19.58 -39.26
CA ILE A 620 65.48 19.01 -40.61
C ILE A 620 65.57 20.14 -41.65
N THR A 621 64.78 21.20 -41.54
CA THR A 621 64.81 22.33 -42.49
C THR A 621 66.19 23.02 -42.50
N THR A 622 66.80 23.19 -41.32
CA THR A 622 68.15 23.81 -41.19
C THR A 622 69.27 22.88 -41.67
N ALA A 623 69.14 21.57 -41.47
CA ALA A 623 70.08 20.57 -41.96
C ALA A 623 70.00 20.43 -43.50
N THR A 624 68.80 20.41 -44.07
CA THR A 624 68.61 20.44 -45.53
C THR A 624 69.17 21.73 -46.13
N ALA A 625 68.89 22.89 -45.55
CA ALA A 625 69.45 24.17 -46.02
C ALA A 625 70.99 24.25 -45.92
N ARG A 626 71.63 23.52 -45.00
CA ARG A 626 73.09 23.39 -44.94
C ARG A 626 73.66 22.36 -45.91
N ALA A 627 72.92 21.30 -46.22
CA ALA A 627 73.32 20.32 -47.22
C ALA A 627 73.37 20.95 -48.62
N THR A 628 72.37 21.78 -48.99
CA THR A 628 72.35 22.52 -50.27
C THR A 628 73.38 23.66 -50.38
N PHE A 629 74.30 23.78 -49.42
CA PHE A 629 75.39 24.77 -49.41
C PHE A 629 76.78 24.10 -49.40
N LEU A 630 76.84 22.77 -49.52
CA LEU A 630 78.07 21.95 -49.50
C LEU A 630 78.16 20.96 -50.68
N ASP A 631 77.21 21.01 -51.61
CA ASP A 631 77.36 20.61 -53.03
C ASP A 631 77.46 21.88 -53.89
#